data_AF-A0A7K3RNI2-F1
#
_entry.id   AF-A0A7K3RNI2-F1
#
_cell.length_a   1.000
_cell.length_b   1.000
_cell.length_c   1.000
_cell.angle_alpha   90.00
_cell.angle_beta   90.00
_cell.angle_gamma   90.00
#
_symmetry.space_group_name_H-M   'P 1'
#
loop_
_entity.id
_entity.type
_entity.pdbx_description
1 polymer ?
#
loop_
_entity_poly.entity_id
_entity_poly.type
_entity_poly.pdbx_seq_one_letter_code
_entity_poly.pdbx_strand_id
1 'polypeptide(L)'
;MPVPVPQQRSVPAAETSHGDLTLLVIEDDPAGTTITVPELSAAAGTRVRIRTARNLTEAARLLTDDVDCILLDLALPVAGSDSAPGDAPVPGRAAELAALTHVLRIAPLHAVLALTAEDDTELAAEAVRVGAQDYLFRGELDARVLSRAIRYAVERKRADMAQHQLTESRLRAQENARLERGLLPTPLLDGSGLSFAARYRPGRSRALLGGDFYDVVRTPDGTVHAMIGDVCGHGPDEAALGVEL
;
A
#
# COMPACT_ATOMS: atom_id res chain seq x y z
N MET A 1 -6.34 47.84 -1.82
CA MET A 1 -6.04 46.88 -0.75
C MET A 1 -5.71 45.54 -1.40
N PRO A 2 -4.48 45.01 -1.28
CA PRO A 2 -4.14 43.69 -1.82
C PRO A 2 -4.78 42.59 -0.97
N VAL A 3 -5.29 41.55 -1.63
CA VAL A 3 -5.89 40.36 -0.99
C VAL A 3 -4.77 39.48 -0.41
N PRO A 4 -4.88 38.91 0.80
CA PRO A 4 -3.86 38.03 1.35
C PRO A 4 -3.77 36.74 0.53
N VAL A 5 -2.56 36.40 0.07
CA VAL A 5 -2.27 35.09 -0.53
C VAL A 5 -2.28 34.04 0.60
N PRO A 6 -3.00 32.91 0.46
CA PRO A 6 -2.96 31.85 1.46
C PRO A 6 -1.54 31.28 1.55
N GLN A 7 -0.90 31.42 2.71
CA GLN A 7 0.36 30.72 2.96
C GLN A 7 0.09 29.21 2.95
N GLN A 8 0.65 28.51 1.96
CA GLN A 8 0.70 27.06 2.00
C GLN A 8 1.46 26.66 3.27
N ARG A 9 0.80 25.92 4.16
CA ARG A 9 1.51 25.24 5.25
C ARG A 9 2.53 24.32 4.60
N SER A 10 3.81 24.61 4.78
CA SER A 10 4.87 23.67 4.51
C SER A 10 4.57 22.41 5.29
N VAL A 11 4.19 21.33 4.58
CA VAL A 11 4.30 19.98 5.12
C VAL A 11 5.74 19.85 5.59
N PRO A 12 6.02 19.44 6.85
CA PRO A 12 7.39 19.23 7.26
C PRO A 12 8.00 18.24 6.28
N ALA A 13 9.08 18.65 5.60
CA ALA A 13 9.87 17.72 4.82
C ALA A 13 10.23 16.59 5.77
N ALA A 14 9.86 15.36 5.41
CA ALA A 14 10.04 14.21 6.28
C ALA A 14 11.52 14.14 6.66
N GLU A 15 11.84 14.51 7.89
CA GLU A 15 13.18 14.36 8.43
C GLU A 15 13.48 12.88 8.32
N THR A 16 14.43 12.53 7.43
CA THR A 16 14.89 11.15 7.27
C THR A 16 15.74 10.78 8.48
N SER A 17 15.08 10.67 9.62
CA SER A 17 15.54 9.85 10.73
C SER A 17 15.80 8.47 10.15
N HIS A 18 17.07 8.14 9.94
CA HIS A 18 17.53 6.77 9.68
C HIS A 18 17.47 5.99 10.99
N GLY A 19 16.28 6.02 11.61
CA GLY A 19 16.00 5.60 12.97
C GLY A 19 15.97 4.09 13.12
N ASP A 20 15.91 3.68 14.37
CA ASP A 20 16.09 2.29 14.81
C ASP A 20 15.05 1.34 14.18
N LEU A 21 15.43 0.67 13.09
CA LEU A 21 14.60 -0.30 12.38
C LEU A 21 14.28 -1.51 13.26
N THR A 22 13.09 -2.08 13.12
CA THR A 22 12.72 -3.33 13.79
C THR A 22 12.70 -4.49 12.79
N LEU A 23 13.48 -5.53 13.08
CA LEU A 23 13.49 -6.81 12.37
C LEU A 23 12.71 -7.86 13.17
N LEU A 24 11.78 -8.56 12.53
CA LEU A 24 11.19 -9.80 13.04
C LEU A 24 11.83 -11.00 12.33
N VAL A 25 12.61 -11.80 13.06
CA VAL A 25 13.16 -13.07 12.58
C VAL A 25 12.15 -14.19 12.86
N ILE A 26 11.90 -15.05 11.89
CA ILE A 26 11.03 -16.22 12.02
C ILE A 26 11.85 -17.47 11.66
N GLU A 27 12.24 -18.25 12.68
CA GLU A 27 13.13 -19.42 12.59
C GLU A 27 12.78 -20.42 13.71
N ASP A 28 12.84 -21.74 13.48
CA ASP A 28 12.39 -22.74 14.47
C ASP A 28 13.30 -22.82 15.71
N ASP A 29 14.62 -22.72 15.52
CA ASP A 29 15.62 -22.73 16.59
C ASP A 29 16.31 -21.37 16.79
N PRO A 30 15.84 -20.53 17.75
CA PRO A 30 16.48 -19.26 18.08
C PRO A 30 17.81 -19.40 18.84
N ALA A 31 18.23 -20.62 19.20
CA ALA A 31 19.54 -20.91 19.79
C ALA A 31 20.56 -21.43 18.75
N GLY A 32 20.10 -21.84 17.55
CA GLY A 32 20.89 -22.18 16.36
C GLY A 32 21.54 -20.96 15.68
N THR A 33 21.97 -20.00 16.52
CA THR A 33 22.35 -18.60 16.28
C THR A 33 22.89 -18.31 14.89
N THR A 34 21.98 -18.07 13.94
CA THR A 34 22.32 -17.55 12.61
C THR A 34 22.63 -16.04 12.67
N ILE A 35 22.16 -15.33 13.71
CA ILE A 35 22.36 -13.89 13.91
C ILE A 35 22.68 -13.58 15.37
N THR A 36 23.92 -13.15 15.66
CA THR A 36 24.31 -12.61 16.97
C THR A 36 23.83 -11.15 17.11
N VAL A 37 22.78 -10.94 17.92
CA VAL A 37 22.19 -9.63 18.24
C VAL A 37 23.21 -8.49 18.55
N PRO A 38 24.35 -8.74 19.23
CA PRO A 38 25.34 -7.68 19.50
C PRO A 38 26.00 -7.07 18.26
N GLU A 39 26.17 -7.85 17.18
CA GLU A 39 26.99 -7.44 16.02
C GLU A 39 26.22 -6.52 15.06
N LEU A 40 24.92 -6.79 14.86
CA LEU A 40 24.04 -5.99 14.00
C LEU A 40 23.90 -4.53 14.47
N SER A 41 24.10 -4.29 15.77
CA SER A 41 24.07 -2.95 16.38
C SER A 41 25.27 -2.06 16.02
N ALA A 42 26.39 -2.64 15.56
CA ALA A 42 27.63 -1.92 15.26
C ALA A 42 27.82 -1.63 13.76
N ALA A 43 27.12 -2.35 12.88
CA ALA A 43 27.29 -2.27 11.44
C ALA A 43 26.51 -1.09 10.80
N ALA A 44 27.23 0.02 10.57
CA ALA A 44 26.83 1.11 9.66
C ALA A 44 25.58 1.94 10.03
N GLY A 45 25.55 2.48 11.26
CA GLY A 45 24.85 3.74 11.57
C GLY A 45 23.32 3.69 11.72
N THR A 46 22.69 2.53 11.56
CA THR A 46 21.28 2.29 11.92
C THR A 46 21.24 1.17 12.95
N ARG A 47 20.66 1.40 14.12
CA ARG A 47 20.48 0.33 15.12
C ARG A 47 19.30 -0.54 14.68
N VAL A 48 19.51 -1.84 14.55
CA VAL A 48 18.42 -2.79 14.26
C VAL A 48 17.97 -3.46 15.56
N ARG A 49 16.70 -3.28 15.94
CA ARG A 49 16.06 -3.99 17.05
C ARG A 49 15.54 -5.33 16.53
N ILE A 50 15.94 -6.43 17.14
CA ILE A 50 15.55 -7.78 16.71
C ILE A 50 14.46 -8.32 17.64
N ARG A 51 13.41 -8.89 17.04
CA ARG A 51 12.41 -9.77 17.66
C ARG A 51 12.51 -11.13 16.99
N THR A 52 12.31 -12.22 17.72
CA THR A 52 12.38 -13.58 17.15
C THR A 52 11.09 -14.34 17.46
N ALA A 53 10.58 -15.07 16.47
CA ALA A 53 9.42 -15.94 16.56
C ALA A 53 9.79 -17.36 16.11
N ARG A 54 9.37 -18.38 16.86
CA ARG A 54 9.69 -19.78 16.57
C ARG A 54 8.82 -20.43 15.50
N ASN A 55 7.75 -19.76 15.10
CA ASN A 55 6.77 -20.26 14.15
C ASN A 55 5.83 -19.12 13.71
N LEU A 56 5.02 -19.37 12.70
CA LEU A 56 4.05 -18.41 12.15
C LEU A 56 3.00 -17.95 13.18
N THR A 57 2.65 -18.78 14.17
CA THR A 57 1.66 -18.40 15.20
C THR A 57 2.23 -17.39 16.20
N GLU A 58 3.49 -17.53 16.57
CA GLU A 58 4.22 -16.55 17.37
C GLU A 58 4.52 -15.28 16.55
N ALA A 59 4.92 -15.44 15.28
CA ALA A 59 5.16 -14.31 14.38
C ALA A 59 3.92 -13.42 14.24
N ALA A 60 2.73 -14.01 14.06
CA ALA A 60 1.47 -13.27 14.00
C ALA A 60 1.11 -12.50 15.29
N ARG A 61 1.70 -12.85 16.45
CA ARG A 61 1.54 -12.10 17.72
C ARG A 61 2.58 -10.99 17.90
N LEU A 62 3.77 -11.15 17.30
CA LEU A 62 4.89 -10.20 17.36
C LEU A 62 4.90 -9.20 16.18
N LEU A 63 4.10 -9.48 15.15
CA LEU A 63 3.88 -8.62 14.00
C LEU A 63 3.01 -7.41 14.40
N THR A 64 3.61 -6.23 14.32
CA THR A 64 3.00 -4.94 14.64
C THR A 64 3.43 -3.90 13.61
N ASP A 65 2.77 -2.74 13.60
CA ASP A 65 3.07 -1.64 12.67
C ASP A 65 4.47 -1.03 12.84
N ASP A 66 5.15 -1.29 13.96
CA ASP A 66 6.53 -0.86 14.22
C ASP A 66 7.60 -1.88 13.79
N VAL A 67 7.20 -2.98 13.15
CA VAL A 67 8.09 -3.89 12.41
C VAL A 67 8.35 -3.31 11.01
N ASP A 68 9.61 -3.08 10.64
CA ASP A 68 9.96 -2.61 9.30
C ASP A 68 10.20 -3.77 8.33
N CYS A 69 10.83 -4.83 8.84
CA CYS A 69 11.28 -5.96 8.03
C CYS A 69 11.07 -7.30 8.75
N ILE A 70 10.80 -8.34 7.97
CA ILE A 70 10.69 -9.73 8.40
C ILE A 70 11.80 -10.52 7.71
N LEU A 71 12.61 -11.27 8.46
CA LEU A 71 13.49 -12.31 7.92
C LEU A 71 12.83 -13.66 8.19
N LEU A 72 12.47 -14.37 7.13
CA LEU A 72 11.78 -15.65 7.21
C LEU A 72 12.69 -16.79 6.76
N ASP A 73 12.95 -17.74 7.64
CA ASP A 73 13.52 -19.03 7.30
C ASP A 73 12.53 -19.84 6.44
N LEU A 74 12.94 -20.22 5.22
CA LEU A 74 12.12 -21.07 4.35
C LEU A 74 12.14 -22.55 4.76
N ALA A 75 13.06 -22.97 5.63
CA ALA A 75 13.04 -24.31 6.24
C ALA A 75 12.02 -24.43 7.40
N LEU A 76 11.31 -23.35 7.75
CA LEU A 76 10.34 -23.33 8.84
C LEU A 76 9.15 -24.27 8.56
N PRO A 77 8.84 -25.23 9.47
CA PRO A 77 7.72 -26.14 9.28
C PRO A 77 6.38 -25.39 9.35
N VAL A 78 5.50 -25.64 8.38
CA VAL A 78 4.15 -25.06 8.34
C VAL A 78 3.12 -26.10 8.79
N ALA A 79 2.49 -25.85 9.94
CA ALA A 79 1.42 -26.72 10.45
C ALA A 79 0.32 -26.92 9.39
N GLY A 80 0.10 -28.17 8.98
CA GLY A 80 -0.82 -28.52 7.88
C GLY A 80 -0.14 -28.91 6.56
N SER A 81 1.20 -28.90 6.46
CA SER A 81 1.93 -29.62 5.40
C SER A 81 2.06 -31.12 5.67
N ASP A 82 1.45 -31.61 6.74
CA ASP A 82 1.39 -33.03 7.10
C ASP A 82 0.65 -33.81 6.02
N SER A 83 1.42 -34.46 5.14
CA SER A 83 0.94 -35.59 4.35
C SER A 83 0.46 -36.68 5.32
N ALA A 84 -0.62 -37.39 4.98
CA ALA A 84 -1.15 -38.43 5.86
C ALA A 84 -0.06 -39.48 6.17
N PRO A 85 -0.02 -40.08 7.37
CA PRO A 85 1.03 -41.04 7.73
C PRO A 85 0.93 -42.30 6.85
N GLY A 86 1.72 -42.31 5.77
CA GLY A 86 1.68 -43.33 4.71
C GLY A 86 1.92 -42.74 3.31
N ASP A 87 1.58 -41.47 3.08
CA ASP A 87 1.97 -40.74 1.87
C ASP A 87 3.41 -40.24 2.02
N ALA A 88 4.24 -40.49 1.00
CA ALA A 88 5.56 -39.86 0.92
C ALA A 88 5.36 -38.33 0.84
N PRO A 89 6.11 -37.52 1.61
CA PRO A 89 5.99 -36.07 1.53
C PRO A 89 6.25 -35.64 0.09
N VAL A 90 5.26 -35.03 -0.56
CA VAL A 90 5.41 -34.52 -1.92
C VAL A 90 6.42 -33.38 -1.87
N PRO A 91 7.67 -33.54 -2.36
CA PRO A 91 8.67 -32.49 -2.32
C PRO A 91 8.32 -31.51 -3.44
N GLY A 92 7.53 -30.50 -3.10
CA GLY A 92 7.06 -29.49 -4.03
C GLY A 92 7.44 -28.11 -3.53
N ARG A 93 8.04 -27.27 -4.40
CA ARG A 93 8.52 -25.93 -4.03
C ARG A 93 7.42 -25.02 -3.48
N ALA A 94 6.16 -25.29 -3.82
CA ALA A 94 4.98 -24.66 -3.21
C ALA A 94 4.80 -24.93 -1.70
N ALA A 95 5.29 -26.04 -1.18
CA ALA A 95 5.29 -26.35 0.26
C ALA A 95 6.40 -25.56 0.99
N GLU A 96 7.62 -25.52 0.42
CA GLU A 96 8.75 -24.72 0.95
C GLU A 96 8.40 -23.22 0.96
N LEU A 97 7.63 -22.76 -0.03
CA LEU A 97 7.14 -21.38 -0.14
C LEU A 97 5.82 -21.13 0.60
N ALA A 98 5.23 -22.12 1.27
CA ALA A 98 3.97 -21.97 1.99
C ALA A 98 4.09 -20.96 3.15
N ALA A 99 5.23 -20.99 3.86
CA ALA A 99 5.54 -20.04 4.93
C ALA A 99 5.61 -18.60 4.39
N LEU A 100 6.33 -18.39 3.28
CA LEU A 100 6.46 -17.08 2.63
C LEU A 100 5.10 -16.57 2.14
N THR A 101 4.32 -17.43 1.48
CA THR A 101 2.97 -17.12 0.99
C THR A 101 2.01 -16.77 2.13
N HIS A 102 2.19 -17.36 3.31
CA HIS A 102 1.45 -16.99 4.51
C HIS A 102 1.89 -15.63 5.05
N VAL A 103 3.19 -15.40 5.22
CA VAL A 103 3.75 -14.13 5.74
C VAL A 103 3.36 -12.95 4.85
N LEU A 104 3.51 -13.05 3.53
CA LEU A 104 3.13 -11.99 2.59
C LEU A 104 1.63 -11.63 2.65
N ARG A 105 0.77 -12.57 3.07
CA ARG A 105 -0.67 -12.36 3.23
C ARG A 105 -1.03 -11.64 4.53
N ILE A 106 -0.35 -11.95 5.63
CA ILE A 106 -0.61 -11.33 6.95
C ILE A 106 0.17 -10.03 7.16
N ALA A 107 1.30 -9.85 6.45
CA ALA A 107 2.19 -8.70 6.53
C ALA A 107 2.36 -7.98 5.17
N PRO A 108 1.27 -7.61 4.46
CA PRO A 108 1.35 -7.11 3.08
C PRO A 108 2.06 -5.75 2.96
N LEU A 109 2.23 -5.01 4.06
CA LEU A 109 2.88 -3.70 4.10
C LEU A 109 4.37 -3.78 4.48
N HIS A 110 4.82 -4.92 5.01
CA HIS A 110 6.16 -5.13 5.55
C HIS A 110 7.13 -5.59 4.47
N ALA A 111 8.43 -5.32 4.66
CA ALA A 111 9.47 -5.86 3.79
C ALA A 111 9.82 -7.29 4.22
N VAL A 112 9.79 -8.27 3.32
CA VAL A 112 10.12 -9.67 3.64
C VAL A 112 11.42 -10.07 2.95
N LEU A 113 12.38 -10.58 3.72
CA LEU A 113 13.61 -11.23 3.28
C LEU A 113 13.46 -12.73 3.46
N ALA A 114 13.80 -13.51 2.43
CA ALA A 114 13.83 -14.98 2.52
C ALA A 114 15.22 -15.46 2.95
N LEU A 115 15.28 -16.34 3.95
CA LEU A 115 16.49 -17.04 4.37
C LEU A 115 16.46 -18.47 3.84
N THR A 116 17.51 -18.84 3.10
CA THR A 116 17.64 -20.14 2.42
C THR A 116 18.90 -20.88 2.86
N ALA A 117 18.90 -22.21 2.67
CA ALA A 117 20.12 -23.00 2.78
C ALA A 117 21.12 -22.60 1.68
N GLU A 118 22.41 -22.73 1.98
CA GLU A 118 23.47 -22.64 0.96
C GLU A 118 23.18 -23.61 -0.21
N ASP A 119 23.61 -23.22 -1.41
CA ASP A 119 23.39 -23.88 -2.71
C ASP A 119 21.97 -23.84 -3.30
N ASP A 120 20.91 -23.53 -2.56
CA ASP A 120 19.53 -23.48 -3.11
C ASP A 120 19.18 -22.16 -3.82
N THR A 121 19.82 -21.93 -4.96
CA THR A 121 19.63 -20.75 -5.82
C THR A 121 18.26 -20.71 -6.52
N GLU A 122 17.68 -21.88 -6.83
CA GLU A 122 16.30 -21.98 -7.33
C GLU A 122 15.29 -21.59 -6.23
N LEU A 123 15.55 -22.05 -4.99
CA LEU A 123 15.04 -21.59 -3.69
C LEU A 123 14.74 -20.08 -3.69
N ALA A 124 15.86 -19.38 -3.61
CA ALA A 124 16.01 -17.93 -3.61
C ALA A 124 15.26 -17.23 -4.75
N ALA A 125 15.47 -17.66 -5.99
CA ALA A 125 14.89 -17.03 -7.17
C ALA A 125 13.35 -17.12 -7.17
N GLU A 126 12.79 -18.24 -6.69
CA GLU A 126 11.34 -18.39 -6.58
C GLU A 126 10.74 -17.61 -5.42
N ALA A 127 11.44 -17.51 -4.28
CA ALA A 127 11.01 -16.66 -3.17
C ALA A 127 10.83 -15.18 -3.60
N VAL A 128 11.77 -14.65 -4.38
CA VAL A 128 11.65 -13.30 -4.97
C VAL A 128 10.50 -13.21 -5.97
N ARG A 129 10.28 -14.25 -6.80
CA ARG A 129 9.15 -14.32 -7.74
C ARG A 129 7.78 -14.37 -7.05
N VAL A 130 7.69 -14.96 -5.86
CA VAL A 130 6.47 -14.99 -5.02
C VAL A 130 6.22 -13.66 -4.31
N GLY A 131 7.27 -12.90 -4.02
CA GLY A 131 7.15 -11.54 -3.47
C GLY A 131 8.07 -11.22 -2.28
N ALA A 132 9.11 -12.02 -2.01
CA ALA A 132 10.20 -11.57 -1.15
C ALA A 132 10.96 -10.41 -1.81
N GLN A 133 11.41 -9.43 -1.02
CA GLN A 133 12.12 -8.25 -1.54
C GLN A 133 13.57 -8.58 -1.95
N ASP A 134 14.17 -9.56 -1.29
CA ASP A 134 15.48 -10.16 -1.55
C ASP A 134 15.60 -11.52 -0.82
N TYR A 135 16.69 -12.25 -1.04
CA TYR A 135 17.03 -13.48 -0.33
C TYR A 135 18.44 -13.45 0.28
N LEU A 136 18.71 -14.31 1.26
CA LEU A 136 20.00 -14.45 1.93
C LEU A 136 20.31 -15.93 2.19
N PHE A 137 21.57 -16.34 2.02
CA PHE A 137 22.06 -17.68 2.35
C PHE A 137 22.56 -17.75 3.80
N ARG A 138 22.28 -18.86 4.49
CA ARG A 138 22.58 -18.99 5.92
C ARG A 138 24.06 -18.80 6.28
N GLY A 139 24.99 -19.46 5.60
CA GLY A 139 26.44 -19.33 5.84
C GLY A 139 27.08 -18.02 5.33
N GLU A 140 26.36 -17.21 4.56
CA GLU A 140 26.82 -15.89 4.08
C GLU A 140 26.31 -14.71 4.93
N LEU A 141 25.56 -14.99 6.00
CA LEU A 141 25.03 -13.99 6.91
C LEU A 141 26.12 -13.42 7.84
N ASP A 142 26.69 -12.29 7.44
CA ASP A 142 27.35 -11.36 8.36
C ASP A 142 26.44 -10.15 8.70
N ALA A 143 26.74 -9.48 9.82
CA ALA A 143 25.97 -8.33 10.29
C ALA A 143 25.92 -7.15 9.28
N ARG A 144 26.93 -6.99 8.42
CA ARG A 144 26.99 -5.92 7.42
C ARG A 144 26.15 -6.24 6.19
N VAL A 145 26.16 -7.50 5.73
CA VAL A 145 25.28 -8.02 4.68
C VAL A 145 23.83 -7.90 5.12
N LEU A 146 23.50 -8.38 6.32
CA LEU A 146 22.15 -8.33 6.86
C LEU A 146 21.65 -6.87 7.04
N SER A 147 22.42 -5.99 7.67
CA SER A 147 22.03 -4.56 7.81
C SER A 147 21.81 -3.86 6.47
N ARG A 148 22.59 -4.22 5.43
CA ARG A 148 22.42 -3.69 4.07
C ARG A 148 21.14 -4.23 3.42
N ALA A 149 20.91 -5.54 3.50
CA ALA A 149 19.75 -6.21 2.93
C ALA A 149 18.44 -5.68 3.56
N ILE A 150 18.38 -5.56 4.88
CA ILE A 150 17.25 -4.98 5.61
C ILE A 150 16.98 -3.56 5.11
N ARG A 151 18.00 -2.68 5.10
CA ARG A 151 17.81 -1.29 4.66
C ARG A 151 17.27 -1.22 3.23
N TYR A 152 17.81 -2.03 2.31
CA TYR A 152 17.38 -2.02 0.91
C TYR A 152 15.98 -2.61 0.74
N ALA A 153 15.63 -3.68 1.44
CA ALA A 153 14.30 -4.29 1.40
C ALA A 153 13.22 -3.32 1.95
N VAL A 154 13.50 -2.64 3.06
CA VAL A 154 12.62 -1.63 3.68
C VAL A 154 12.40 -0.44 2.74
N GLU A 155 13.47 0.16 2.21
CA GLU A 155 13.34 1.31 1.32
C GLU A 155 12.67 0.94 -0.02
N ARG A 156 12.94 -0.25 -0.56
CA ARG A 156 12.23 -0.79 -1.73
C ARG A 156 10.74 -0.94 -1.45
N LYS A 157 10.36 -1.57 -0.33
CA LYS A 157 8.95 -1.75 0.05
C LYS A 157 8.24 -0.41 0.26
N ARG A 158 8.89 0.56 0.91
CA ARG A 158 8.36 1.92 1.10
C ARG A 158 8.13 2.63 -0.24
N ALA A 159 9.06 2.51 -1.19
CA ALA A 159 8.92 3.05 -2.55
C ALA A 159 7.76 2.39 -3.32
N ASP A 160 7.68 1.05 -3.29
CA ASP A 160 6.61 0.29 -3.93
C ASP A 160 5.23 0.72 -3.38
N MET A 161 5.10 0.85 -2.06
CA MET A 161 3.86 1.29 -1.40
C MET A 161 3.49 2.74 -1.77
N ALA A 162 4.46 3.67 -1.76
CA ALA A 162 4.22 5.06 -2.15
C ALA A 162 3.76 5.18 -3.61
N GLN A 163 4.31 4.37 -4.52
CA GLN A 163 3.89 4.33 -5.93
C GLN A 163 2.46 3.80 -6.10
N HIS A 164 2.09 2.75 -5.36
CA HIS A 164 0.72 2.22 -5.37
C HIS A 164 -0.28 3.26 -4.86
N GLN A 165 -0.01 3.88 -3.70
CA GLN A 165 -0.88 4.93 -3.13
C GLN A 165 -1.06 6.13 -4.06
N LEU A 166 0.01 6.58 -4.73
CA LEU A 166 -0.05 7.66 -5.71
C LEU A 166 -0.91 7.29 -6.93
N THR A 167 -0.84 6.04 -7.38
CA THR A 167 -1.60 5.53 -8.53
C THR A 167 -3.09 5.41 -8.19
N GLU A 168 -3.41 4.84 -7.03
CA GLU A 168 -4.78 4.72 -6.50
C GLU A 168 -5.41 6.11 -6.28
N SER A 169 -4.67 7.06 -5.71
CA SER A 169 -5.11 8.44 -5.51
C SER A 169 -5.38 9.17 -6.83
N ARG A 170 -4.53 8.96 -7.86
CA ARG A 170 -4.74 9.53 -9.20
C ARG A 170 -5.97 8.96 -9.90
N LEU A 171 -6.20 7.65 -9.80
CA LEU A 171 -7.37 7.01 -10.40
C LEU A 171 -8.67 7.57 -9.80
N ARG A 172 -8.76 7.66 -8.47
CA ARG A 172 -9.89 8.29 -7.76
C ARG A 172 -10.08 9.76 -8.16
N ALA A 173 -9.00 10.52 -8.29
CA ALA A 173 -9.09 11.92 -8.72
C ALA A 173 -9.60 12.07 -10.17
N GLN A 174 -9.23 11.16 -11.08
CA GLN A 174 -9.71 11.14 -12.46
C GLN A 174 -11.19 10.73 -12.55
N GLU A 175 -11.62 9.76 -11.73
CA GLU A 175 -13.03 9.36 -11.60
C GLU A 175 -13.88 10.54 -11.14
N ASN A 176 -13.50 11.20 -10.04
CA ASN A 176 -14.20 12.38 -9.51
C ASN A 176 -14.30 13.48 -10.57
N ALA A 177 -13.18 13.83 -11.22
CA ALA A 177 -13.15 14.85 -12.26
C ALA A 177 -13.91 14.44 -13.56
N ARG A 178 -14.30 13.18 -13.71
CA ARG A 178 -15.22 12.73 -14.77
C ARG A 178 -16.68 12.87 -14.33
N LEU A 179 -17.01 12.49 -13.10
CA LEU A 179 -18.35 12.64 -12.52
C LEU A 179 -18.73 14.13 -12.41
N GLU A 180 -17.85 14.98 -11.87
CA GLU A 180 -18.06 16.43 -11.79
C GLU A 180 -18.35 17.05 -13.17
N ARG A 181 -17.66 16.62 -14.23
CA ARG A 181 -17.91 17.13 -15.60
C ARG A 181 -19.20 16.62 -16.22
N GLY A 182 -19.72 15.47 -15.79
CA GLY A 182 -21.01 14.96 -16.26
C GLY A 182 -22.21 15.71 -15.68
N LEU A 183 -22.02 16.40 -14.55
CA LEU A 183 -23.09 17.00 -13.74
C LEU A 183 -23.06 18.54 -13.72
N LEU A 184 -22.10 19.13 -14.41
CA LEU A 184 -21.98 20.56 -14.65
C LEU A 184 -22.21 20.80 -16.15
N PRO A 185 -23.46 20.88 -16.62
CA PRO A 185 -23.74 21.07 -18.04
C PRO A 185 -23.17 22.39 -18.55
N THR A 186 -22.85 22.38 -19.84
CA THR A 186 -22.37 23.59 -20.53
C THR A 186 -23.60 24.42 -20.94
N PRO A 187 -23.84 25.59 -20.35
CA PRO A 187 -25.08 26.34 -20.55
C PRO A 187 -25.23 26.80 -22.00
N LEU A 188 -26.35 26.44 -22.63
CA LEU A 188 -26.62 26.76 -24.03
C LEU A 188 -27.24 28.15 -24.15
N LEU A 189 -26.38 29.17 -24.02
CA LEU A 189 -26.73 30.59 -23.95
C LEU A 189 -26.33 31.43 -25.18
N ASP A 190 -25.96 30.79 -26.28
CA ASP A 190 -25.51 31.46 -27.51
C ASP A 190 -26.52 32.51 -28.00
N GLY A 191 -26.01 33.71 -28.28
CA GLY A 191 -26.80 34.87 -28.71
C GLY A 191 -27.64 35.54 -27.61
N SER A 192 -27.52 35.13 -26.34
CA SER A 192 -28.09 35.89 -25.21
C SER A 192 -27.16 37.02 -24.75
N GLY A 193 -27.74 38.07 -24.18
CA GLY A 193 -26.99 39.12 -23.46
C GLY A 193 -26.65 38.75 -22.01
N LEU A 194 -26.74 37.47 -21.65
CA LEU A 194 -26.63 36.97 -20.28
C LEU A 194 -25.33 36.20 -20.09
N SER A 195 -24.68 36.39 -18.95
CA SER A 195 -23.50 35.62 -18.55
C SER A 195 -23.87 34.59 -17.48
N PHE A 196 -23.46 33.35 -17.66
CA PHE A 196 -23.62 32.30 -16.65
C PHE A 196 -22.34 32.08 -15.84
N ALA A 197 -22.50 31.88 -14.54
CA ALA A 197 -21.43 31.45 -13.64
C ALA A 197 -22.01 30.53 -12.56
N ALA A 198 -21.42 29.36 -12.39
CA ALA A 198 -21.75 28.41 -11.33
C ALA A 198 -20.50 28.09 -10.50
N ARG A 199 -20.72 27.66 -9.26
CA ARG A 199 -19.66 27.20 -8.37
C ARG A 199 -20.14 26.07 -7.48
N TYR A 200 -19.75 24.85 -7.81
CA TYR A 200 -20.01 23.68 -7.01
C TYR A 200 -19.17 23.69 -5.71
N ARG A 201 -19.77 23.29 -4.58
CA ARG A 201 -19.08 23.17 -3.28
C ARG A 201 -19.68 21.99 -2.48
N PRO A 202 -19.13 20.76 -2.56
CA PRO A 202 -19.67 19.62 -1.84
C PRO A 202 -19.58 19.82 -0.32
N GLY A 203 -20.66 19.49 0.39
CA GLY A 203 -20.81 19.76 1.83
C GLY A 203 -20.06 18.84 2.79
N ARG A 204 -19.45 17.75 2.31
CA ARG A 204 -18.71 16.77 3.14
C ARG A 204 -17.30 16.53 2.59
N SER A 205 -16.31 16.53 3.47
CA SER A 205 -14.88 16.33 3.18
C SER A 205 -14.47 14.94 2.65
N ARG A 206 -15.44 14.07 2.34
CA ARG A 206 -15.27 12.76 1.68
C ARG A 206 -16.39 12.40 0.70
N ALA A 207 -17.38 13.28 0.49
CA ALA A 207 -18.37 13.04 -0.55
C ALA A 207 -17.73 13.39 -1.89
N LEU A 208 -17.59 12.40 -2.77
CA LEU A 208 -17.11 12.60 -4.14
C LEU A 208 -18.08 13.50 -4.93
N LEU A 209 -19.32 13.58 -4.46
CA LEU A 209 -20.43 14.26 -5.09
C LEU A 209 -21.59 14.48 -4.10
N GLY A 210 -22.42 15.50 -4.33
CA GLY A 210 -23.72 15.73 -3.71
C GLY A 210 -24.84 15.74 -4.76
N GLY A 211 -26.09 15.60 -4.32
CA GLY A 211 -27.26 15.48 -5.21
C GLY A 211 -27.59 16.74 -6.03
N ASP A 212 -27.03 17.91 -5.67
CA ASP A 212 -27.22 19.19 -6.37
C ASP A 212 -26.80 19.12 -7.85
N PHE A 213 -27.73 19.41 -8.75
CA PHE A 213 -27.50 19.63 -10.19
C PHE A 213 -28.17 20.92 -10.66
N TYR A 214 -27.73 21.46 -11.79
CA TYR A 214 -28.35 22.61 -12.44
C TYR A 214 -28.28 22.46 -13.96
N ASP A 215 -29.14 23.14 -14.71
CA ASP A 215 -29.02 23.32 -16.16
C ASP A 215 -29.55 24.69 -16.60
N VAL A 216 -29.06 25.23 -17.73
CA VAL A 216 -29.52 26.49 -18.32
C VAL A 216 -29.58 26.40 -19.84
N VAL A 217 -30.79 26.56 -20.37
CA VAL A 217 -31.10 26.46 -21.81
C VAL A 217 -31.87 27.68 -22.31
N ARG A 218 -31.58 28.11 -23.54
CA ARG A 218 -32.30 29.18 -24.24
C ARG A 218 -33.25 28.62 -25.29
N THR A 219 -34.50 29.05 -25.28
CA THR A 219 -35.51 28.70 -26.29
C THR A 219 -35.46 29.63 -27.51
N PRO A 220 -36.02 29.23 -28.68
CA PRO A 220 -35.91 30.00 -29.92
C PRO A 220 -36.56 31.40 -29.90
N ASP A 221 -37.53 31.63 -29.02
CA ASP A 221 -38.16 32.93 -28.76
C ASP A 221 -37.24 33.90 -27.98
N GLY A 222 -36.12 33.40 -27.45
CA GLY A 222 -35.14 34.15 -26.67
C GLY A 222 -35.31 34.02 -25.16
N THR A 223 -36.33 33.32 -24.66
CA THR A 223 -36.50 33.02 -23.24
C THR A 223 -35.37 32.12 -22.74
N VAL A 224 -34.97 32.28 -21.48
CA VAL A 224 -33.94 31.43 -20.83
C VAL A 224 -34.57 30.73 -19.65
N HIS A 225 -34.46 29.41 -19.65
CA HIS A 225 -34.88 28.53 -18.56
C HIS A 225 -33.65 28.11 -17.76
N ALA A 226 -33.76 28.16 -16.43
CA ALA A 226 -32.75 27.65 -15.51
C ALA A 226 -33.41 26.64 -14.57
N MET A 227 -32.80 25.47 -14.45
CA MET A 227 -33.19 24.42 -13.52
C MET A 227 -32.11 24.29 -12.44
N ILE A 228 -32.53 24.04 -11.20
CA ILE A 228 -31.68 23.58 -10.11
C ILE A 228 -32.47 22.50 -9.38
N GLY A 229 -31.86 21.35 -9.11
CA GLY A 229 -32.46 20.24 -8.40
C GLY A 229 -31.47 19.58 -7.43
N ASP A 230 -31.99 18.78 -6.51
CA ASP A 230 -31.21 17.93 -5.59
C ASP A 230 -31.74 16.50 -5.70
N VAL A 231 -30.89 15.56 -6.10
CA VAL A 231 -31.24 14.13 -6.15
C VAL A 231 -31.19 13.56 -4.74
N CYS A 232 -32.36 13.22 -4.20
CA CYS A 232 -32.51 12.58 -2.89
C CYS A 232 -31.86 11.17 -2.86
N GLY A 233 -30.58 11.10 -2.49
CA GLY A 233 -29.78 9.88 -2.39
C GLY A 233 -28.36 10.17 -1.90
N HIS A 234 -27.48 9.17 -1.78
CA HIS A 234 -26.07 9.43 -1.45
C HIS A 234 -25.08 8.44 -2.09
N GLY A 235 -24.66 8.73 -3.32
CA GLY A 235 -23.66 7.90 -3.98
C GLY A 235 -23.41 8.29 -5.43
N PRO A 236 -22.45 7.60 -6.07
CA PRO A 236 -22.17 7.78 -7.50
C PRO A 236 -23.30 7.22 -8.38
N ASP A 237 -24.06 6.23 -7.90
CA ASP A 237 -25.14 5.60 -8.65
C ASP A 237 -26.38 6.51 -8.74
N GLU A 238 -26.74 7.19 -7.65
CA GLU A 238 -27.89 8.11 -7.62
C GLU A 238 -27.66 9.36 -8.46
N ALA A 239 -26.42 9.82 -8.57
CA ALA A 239 -26.07 10.94 -9.42
C ALA A 239 -26.18 10.65 -10.91
N ALA A 240 -25.96 9.40 -11.33
CA ALA A 240 -26.09 9.01 -12.74
C ALA A 240 -27.52 9.23 -13.26
N LEU A 241 -28.53 9.12 -12.39
CA LEU A 241 -29.94 9.41 -12.73
C LEU A 241 -30.20 10.87 -13.09
N GLY A 242 -29.34 11.81 -12.68
CA GLY A 242 -29.44 13.22 -13.06
C GLY A 242 -28.94 13.53 -14.48
N VAL A 243 -28.32 12.56 -15.17
CA VAL A 243 -27.68 12.72 -16.49
C VAL A 243 -28.54 12.11 -17.63
N GLU A 244 -29.65 11.45 -17.30
CA GLU A 244 -30.48 10.66 -18.24
C GLU A 244 -31.85 11.33 -18.59
N LEU A 245 -31.96 12.65 -18.40
CA LEU A 245 -33.17 13.45 -18.68
C LEU A 245 -32.88 14.68 -19.57
#